data_AF-A0A2N7VHF0-F1
#
_entry.id   AF-A0A2N7VHF0-F1
#
_cell.length_a   1.000
_cell.length_b   1.000
_cell.length_c   1.000
_cell.angle_alpha   90.00
_cell.angle_beta   90.00
_cell.angle_gamma   90.00
#
_symmetry.space_group_name_H-M   'P 1'
#
loop_
_entity.id
_entity.type
_entity.pdbx_description
1 polymer ?
#
loop_
_entity_poly.entity_id
_entity_poly.type
_entity_poly.pdbx_seq_one_letter_code
_entity_poly.pdbx_strand_id
1 'polypeptide(L)'
;MARFLRSGPIAHIATRLQPPSQRRLFDALLCTPEERYGYLKLMSPESAGRYLLRNRDPDVLMHALAQAGMDELHGVPRADVVVDRSGWLLRAGAAAAVKLNVNARIPRQARDALVQAQEQLLAQFDQAGPSARAGAVRNIIGASSFASTLDHAFRLAQTALAPQRFHALPLGERADALATLAEAIGDAAYMSWQQLEELPEGRRHDALERHLTLRLDEGLAQTVPMLFDEARRLSPIPSNAAHVMVTSLISALEYTPPPIPTQQRILDLIDTQLPYLEGAERDLTLARLAESIALFSRPEEQRRVLDMVLHRTPGMPHRDDMLEHASAEGRWRIAYGILTSLRRLDDPRLRDETLNLLANQLEPHRLAAIPAQRLEELMERAAELDVPQHDVPRMLTIVVRALDALPDASLERPLQALARHEAGPLDEDLVEQIQEARLRLLTRVPPQVLARDASLLQGLSLQDEARLMAFRTNEATDADPRTRAATFAFVATRLSAHAAGAHGRQAFHQIARALPHGTAAAWARQLEAQLDDALGLRLAPGPSTAAPVIGATLAYAGVEALIAALRMRRD
;
A
#
# COMPACT_ATOMS: atom_id res chain seq x y z
N MET A 1 -14.83 54.80 2.22
CA MET A 1 -13.88 53.72 1.87
C MET A 1 -13.54 52.82 3.06
N ALA A 2 -13.08 53.35 4.21
CA ALA A 2 -12.76 52.54 5.41
C ALA A 2 -13.94 51.68 5.94
N ARG A 3 -15.18 52.16 5.82
CA ARG A 3 -16.40 51.44 6.26
C ARG A 3 -16.85 50.31 5.30
N PHE A 4 -16.46 50.37 4.02
CA PHE A 4 -16.74 49.34 3.01
C PHE A 4 -15.75 48.17 3.12
N LEU A 5 -14.53 48.47 3.57
CA LEU A 5 -13.49 47.49 3.83
C LEU A 5 -13.79 46.64 5.08
N ARG A 6 -14.59 47.11 6.06
CA ARG A 6 -14.93 46.37 7.30
C ARG A 6 -15.86 45.15 7.12
N SER A 7 -15.80 44.48 5.98
CA SER A 7 -16.58 43.29 5.62
C SER A 7 -15.65 42.14 5.16
N GLY A 8 -16.21 40.97 4.85
CA GLY A 8 -15.51 39.74 4.42
C GLY A 8 -14.36 39.88 3.39
N PRO A 9 -14.31 40.90 2.50
CA PRO A 9 -13.18 41.14 1.61
C PRO A 9 -11.84 41.37 2.32
N ILE A 10 -11.79 41.96 3.54
CA ILE A 10 -10.52 42.07 4.30
C ILE A 10 -9.99 40.68 4.65
N ALA A 11 -10.85 39.79 5.15
CA ALA A 11 -10.44 38.44 5.49
C ALA A 11 -9.90 37.71 4.24
N HIS A 12 -10.57 37.88 3.10
CA HIS A 12 -10.13 37.33 1.81
C HIS A 12 -8.81 37.91 1.29
N ILE A 13 -8.53 39.19 1.52
CA ILE A 13 -7.23 39.80 1.20
C ILE A 13 -6.17 39.26 2.17
N ALA A 14 -6.49 39.19 3.46
CA ALA A 14 -5.58 38.71 4.50
C ALA A 14 -5.16 37.25 4.27
N THR A 15 -6.05 36.37 3.78
CA THR A 15 -5.69 34.96 3.48
C THR A 15 -4.59 34.85 2.41
N ARG A 16 -4.44 35.85 1.54
CA ARG A 16 -3.40 35.87 0.49
C ARG A 16 -2.08 36.49 0.93
N LEU A 17 -2.03 37.09 2.12
CA LEU A 17 -0.84 37.76 2.63
C LEU A 17 -0.05 36.86 3.58
N GLN A 18 1.27 37.07 3.63
CA GLN A 18 2.13 36.48 4.66
C GLN A 18 1.85 37.13 6.02
N PRO A 19 2.06 36.44 7.16
CA PRO A 19 1.69 36.95 8.48
C PRO A 19 2.17 38.37 8.80
N PRO A 20 3.44 38.77 8.55
CA PRO A 20 3.88 40.14 8.83
C PRO A 20 3.12 41.19 8.00
N SER A 21 2.69 40.83 6.79
CA SER A 21 1.90 41.71 5.92
C SER A 21 0.43 41.73 6.34
N GLN A 22 -0.11 40.64 6.87
CA GLN A 22 -1.43 40.60 7.50
C GLN A 22 -1.48 41.57 8.69
N ARG A 23 -0.46 41.55 9.56
CA ARG A 23 -0.39 42.45 10.72
C ARG A 23 -0.31 43.92 10.28
N ARG A 24 0.56 44.24 9.30
CA ARG A 24 0.64 45.59 8.73
C ARG A 24 -0.68 46.05 8.12
N LEU A 25 -1.41 45.16 7.43
CA LEU A 25 -2.73 45.47 6.89
C LEU A 25 -3.71 45.82 8.01
N PHE A 26 -3.79 45.01 9.07
CA PHE A 26 -4.69 45.28 10.18
C PHE A 26 -4.32 46.55 10.97
N ASP A 27 -3.03 46.81 11.16
CA ASP A 27 -2.54 48.03 11.81
C ASP A 27 -2.85 49.27 10.96
N ALA A 28 -2.66 49.20 9.62
CA ALA A 28 -2.99 50.28 8.71
C ALA A 28 -4.50 50.58 8.64
N LEU A 29 -5.34 49.58 8.91
CA LEU A 29 -6.80 49.70 8.96
C LEU A 29 -7.30 50.08 10.36
N LEU A 30 -6.41 50.23 11.33
CA LEU A 30 -6.72 50.53 12.74
C LEU A 30 -7.71 49.53 13.35
N CYS A 31 -7.60 48.25 12.96
CA CYS A 31 -8.49 47.21 13.47
C CYS A 31 -8.27 46.98 14.97
N THR A 32 -9.35 46.96 15.75
CA THR A 32 -9.30 46.59 17.17
C THR A 32 -8.92 45.10 17.33
N PRO A 33 -8.47 44.64 18.52
CA PRO A 33 -8.21 43.22 18.76
C PRO A 33 -9.43 42.32 18.46
N GLU A 34 -10.63 42.80 18.78
CA GLU A 34 -11.90 42.12 18.48
C GLU A 34 -12.18 42.05 16.97
N GLU A 35 -11.99 43.16 16.24
CA GLU A 35 -12.16 43.17 14.78
C GLU A 35 -11.15 42.22 14.11
N ARG A 36 -9.88 42.23 14.56
CA ARG A 36 -8.85 41.29 14.09
C ARG A 36 -9.26 39.85 14.37
N TYR A 37 -9.70 39.55 15.60
CA TYR A 37 -10.20 38.23 15.96
C TYR A 37 -11.36 37.78 15.06
N GLY A 38 -12.34 38.66 14.82
CA GLY A 38 -13.46 38.41 13.90
C GLY A 38 -13.00 38.09 12.46
N TYR A 39 -12.03 38.83 11.92
CA TYR A 39 -11.47 38.52 10.59
C TYR A 39 -10.72 37.18 10.57
N LEU A 40 -9.97 36.84 11.62
CA LEU A 40 -9.26 35.56 11.70
C LEU A 40 -10.23 34.37 11.76
N LYS A 41 -11.41 34.51 12.39
CA LYS A 41 -12.45 33.45 12.36
C LYS A 41 -12.99 33.16 10.97
N LEU A 42 -12.92 34.12 10.05
CA LEU A 42 -13.35 33.96 8.65
C LEU A 42 -12.28 33.32 7.76
N MET A 43 -11.06 33.15 8.27
CA MET A 43 -9.96 32.50 7.54
C MET A 43 -9.95 30.99 7.80
N SER A 44 -9.20 30.23 6.99
CA SER A 44 -8.94 28.83 7.31
C SER A 44 -8.19 28.72 8.65
N PRO A 45 -8.43 27.68 9.46
CA PRO A 45 -7.73 27.48 10.74
C PRO A 45 -6.20 27.57 10.63
N GLU A 46 -5.64 27.04 9.54
CA GLU A 46 -4.20 27.12 9.25
C GLU A 46 -3.69 28.56 9.06
N SER A 47 -4.46 29.40 8.38
CA SER A 47 -4.06 30.78 8.08
C SER A 47 -4.21 31.65 9.33
N ALA A 48 -5.30 31.46 10.07
CA ALA A 48 -5.52 32.10 11.36
C ALA A 48 -4.44 31.71 12.38
N GLY A 49 -4.13 30.42 12.51
CA GLY A 49 -3.09 29.96 13.42
C GLY A 49 -1.70 30.47 13.04
N ARG A 50 -1.35 30.52 11.74
CA ARG A 50 -0.07 31.11 11.29
C ARG A 50 0.05 32.58 11.66
N TYR A 51 -1.04 33.34 11.57
CA TYR A 51 -1.08 34.71 12.07
C TYR A 51 -0.75 34.76 13.56
N LEU A 52 -1.46 33.98 14.38
CA LEU A 52 -1.28 33.95 15.84
C LEU A 52 0.14 33.55 16.25
N LEU A 53 0.69 32.50 15.64
CA LEU A 53 2.00 31.95 16.01
C LEU A 53 3.17 32.79 15.49
N ARG A 54 3.08 33.38 14.29
CA ARG A 54 4.20 34.13 13.69
C ARG A 54 4.21 35.62 14.04
N ASN A 55 3.05 36.27 14.11
CA ASN A 55 3.00 37.69 14.45
C ASN A 55 3.07 37.96 15.96
N ARG A 56 2.89 36.92 16.78
CA ARG A 56 2.88 37.01 18.25
C ARG A 56 1.98 38.12 18.76
N ASP A 57 0.83 38.30 18.11
CA ASP A 57 -0.16 39.35 18.42
C ASP A 57 -0.75 39.10 19.81
N PRO A 58 -0.24 39.78 20.87
CA PRO A 58 -0.62 39.45 22.23
C PRO A 58 -2.05 39.93 22.50
N ASP A 59 -2.49 41.00 21.85
CA ASP A 59 -3.81 41.59 22.08
C ASP A 59 -4.92 40.66 21.57
N VAL A 60 -4.70 40.01 20.41
CA VAL A 60 -5.67 39.07 19.85
C VAL A 60 -5.70 37.77 20.67
N LEU A 61 -4.54 37.28 21.14
CA LEU A 61 -4.48 36.12 22.04
C LEU A 61 -5.18 36.42 23.37
N MET A 62 -4.91 37.59 23.96
CA MET A 62 -5.57 38.03 25.18
C MET A 62 -7.07 38.22 24.99
N HIS A 63 -7.52 38.77 23.86
CA HIS A 63 -8.95 38.89 23.55
C HIS A 63 -9.63 37.52 23.40
N ALA A 64 -8.98 36.56 22.73
CA ALA A 64 -9.50 35.20 22.59
C ALA A 64 -9.61 34.45 23.93
N LEU A 65 -8.73 34.77 24.89
CA LEU A 65 -8.71 34.18 26.24
C LEU A 65 -9.47 35.00 27.30
N ALA A 66 -9.89 36.22 26.95
CA ALA A 66 -10.58 37.10 27.87
C ALA A 66 -11.93 36.49 28.25
N GLN A 67 -12.26 36.54 29.53
CA GLN A 67 -13.63 36.25 29.94
C GLN A 67 -14.54 37.33 29.35
N ALA A 68 -15.63 36.94 28.69
CA ALA A 68 -16.56 37.91 28.11
C ALA A 68 -17.09 38.87 29.20
N GLY A 69 -17.05 40.18 28.92
CA GLY A 69 -17.59 41.20 29.82
C GLY A 69 -19.11 41.25 29.79
N MET A 70 -19.75 41.77 30.85
CA MET A 70 -21.21 41.93 30.92
C MET A 70 -21.77 42.82 29.79
N ASP A 71 -20.98 43.78 29.29
CA ASP A 71 -21.38 44.74 28.25
C ASP A 71 -21.26 44.20 26.81
N GLU A 72 -20.54 43.10 26.58
CA GLU A 72 -20.38 42.48 25.24
C GLU A 72 -21.59 41.59 24.85
N LEU A 73 -22.47 41.27 25.80
CA LEU A 73 -23.40 40.16 25.71
C LEU A 73 -24.86 40.63 25.70
N HIS A 74 -25.32 41.16 24.55
CA HIS A 74 -26.76 41.31 24.32
C HIS A 74 -27.42 39.92 24.18
N GLY A 75 -27.75 39.28 25.31
CA GLY A 75 -28.55 38.06 25.37
C GLY A 75 -27.82 36.72 25.13
N VAL A 76 -26.49 36.72 24.99
CA VAL A 76 -25.68 35.49 24.85
C VAL A 76 -25.07 35.09 26.21
N PRO A 77 -25.11 33.82 26.63
CA PRO A 77 -24.45 33.39 27.87
C PRO A 77 -22.93 33.61 27.81
N ARG A 78 -22.34 34.10 28.90
CA ARG A 78 -20.90 34.32 29.03
C ARG A 78 -20.06 33.07 28.72
N ALA A 79 -20.57 31.90 29.12
CA ALA A 79 -19.92 30.61 28.87
C ALA A 79 -19.87 30.26 27.37
N ASP A 80 -20.88 30.61 26.58
CA ASP A 80 -20.94 30.31 25.14
C ASP A 80 -19.82 31.01 24.39
N VAL A 81 -19.59 32.28 24.70
CA VAL A 81 -18.53 33.08 24.08
C VAL A 81 -17.15 32.57 24.47
N VAL A 82 -16.95 32.21 25.75
CA VAL A 82 -15.67 31.64 26.20
C VAL A 82 -15.39 30.31 25.49
N VAL A 83 -16.36 29.40 25.47
CA VAL A 83 -16.21 28.08 24.87
C VAL A 83 -15.96 28.17 23.35
N ASP A 84 -16.67 29.06 22.65
CA ASP A 84 -16.45 29.29 21.21
C ASP A 84 -15.06 29.89 20.93
N ARG A 85 -14.65 30.92 21.67
CA ARG A 85 -13.34 31.57 21.48
C ARG A 85 -12.19 30.62 21.79
N SER A 86 -12.27 29.90 22.91
CA SER A 86 -11.27 28.90 23.31
C SER A 86 -11.22 27.73 22.32
N GLY A 87 -12.35 27.21 21.88
CA GLY A 87 -12.41 26.12 20.90
C GLY A 87 -11.78 26.52 19.56
N TRP A 88 -12.11 27.70 19.07
CA TRP A 88 -11.49 28.24 17.86
C TRP A 88 -9.96 28.38 18.01
N LEU A 89 -9.49 28.88 19.16
CA LEU A 89 -8.06 29.07 19.41
C LEU A 89 -7.32 27.73 19.40
N LEU A 90 -7.89 26.69 20.00
CA LEU A 90 -7.34 25.33 19.97
C LEU A 90 -7.19 24.81 18.54
N ARG A 91 -8.26 24.91 17.73
CA ARG A 91 -8.26 24.45 16.34
C ARG A 91 -7.24 25.20 15.49
N ALA A 92 -7.21 26.54 15.59
CA ALA A 92 -6.26 27.36 14.86
C ALA A 92 -4.81 27.07 15.29
N GLY A 93 -4.56 26.90 16.59
CA GLY A 93 -3.25 26.55 17.14
C GLY A 93 -2.74 25.21 16.64
N ALA A 94 -3.59 24.17 16.68
CA ALA A 94 -3.24 22.84 16.16
C ALA A 94 -2.91 22.89 14.66
N ALA A 95 -3.77 23.52 13.85
CA ALA A 95 -3.57 23.66 12.41
C ALA A 95 -2.24 24.34 12.03
N ALA A 96 -1.83 25.35 12.80
CA ALA A 96 -0.57 26.01 12.54
C ALA A 96 0.67 25.23 13.02
N ALA A 97 0.53 24.37 14.03
CA ALA A 97 1.63 23.51 14.50
C ALA A 97 2.07 22.52 13.41
N VAL A 98 1.13 21.95 12.65
CA VAL A 98 1.41 20.99 11.55
C VAL A 98 2.21 21.66 10.42
N LYS A 99 1.76 22.81 9.91
CA LYS A 99 2.38 23.50 8.76
C LYS A 99 3.76 24.09 9.04
N LEU A 100 4.08 24.36 10.30
CA LEU A 100 5.35 25.00 10.64
C LEU A 100 6.53 24.03 10.71
N ASN A 101 6.29 22.72 10.54
CA ASN A 101 7.17 21.63 10.94
C ASN A 101 7.56 21.76 12.41
N VAL A 102 7.47 20.67 13.17
CA VAL A 102 7.60 20.61 14.64
C VAL A 102 8.91 21.26 15.18
N ASN A 103 9.87 21.55 14.30
CA ASN A 103 11.13 22.24 14.60
C ASN A 103 11.04 23.77 14.80
N ALA A 104 9.98 24.44 14.35
CA ALA A 104 9.75 25.85 14.70
C ALA A 104 9.18 25.91 16.13
N ARG A 105 10.03 26.15 17.13
CA ARG A 105 9.61 26.30 18.54
C ARG A 105 8.44 27.29 18.63
N ILE A 106 7.23 26.76 18.85
CA ILE A 106 6.04 27.56 19.19
C ILE A 106 6.45 28.47 20.37
N PRO A 107 6.28 29.80 20.27
CA PRO A 107 6.62 30.71 21.36
C PRO A 107 5.91 30.28 22.65
N ARG A 108 6.60 30.35 23.81
CA ARG A 108 6.05 29.93 25.11
C ARG A 108 4.66 30.53 25.36
N GLN A 109 4.51 31.83 25.14
CA GLN A 109 3.24 32.54 25.27
C GLN A 109 2.09 31.94 24.45
N ALA A 110 2.35 31.49 23.22
CA ALA A 110 1.32 30.86 22.39
C ALA A 110 0.98 29.44 22.87
N ARG A 111 1.97 28.71 23.40
CA ARG A 111 1.73 27.41 24.05
C ARG A 111 0.88 27.58 25.31
N ASP A 112 1.24 28.53 26.17
CA ASP A 112 0.51 28.82 27.40
C ASP A 112 -0.93 29.24 27.10
N ALA A 113 -1.12 30.04 26.04
CA ALA A 113 -2.44 30.42 25.55
C ALA A 113 -3.29 29.21 25.09
N LEU A 114 -2.70 28.24 24.40
CA LEU A 114 -3.42 27.04 23.97
C LEU A 114 -3.80 26.14 25.16
N VAL A 115 -2.90 25.99 26.14
CA VAL A 115 -3.20 25.27 27.39
C VAL A 115 -4.33 25.96 28.14
N GLN A 116 -4.25 27.28 28.31
CA GLN A 116 -5.29 28.06 28.97
C GLN A 116 -6.63 27.98 28.24
N ALA A 117 -6.65 28.01 26.91
CA ALA A 117 -7.87 27.82 26.14
C ALA A 117 -8.49 26.43 26.36
N GLN A 118 -7.66 25.38 26.43
CA GLN A 118 -8.17 24.05 26.74
C GLN A 118 -8.81 24.01 28.12
N GLU A 119 -8.14 24.55 29.14
CA GLU A 119 -8.66 24.61 30.50
C GLU A 119 -9.96 25.42 30.60
N GLN A 120 -10.01 26.59 29.97
CA GLN A 120 -11.21 27.44 29.94
C GLN A 120 -12.38 26.76 29.22
N LEU A 121 -12.13 26.14 28.07
CA LEU A 121 -13.16 25.41 27.32
C LEU A 121 -13.76 24.32 28.21
N LEU A 122 -12.91 23.50 28.84
CA LEU A 122 -13.37 22.39 29.67
C LEU A 122 -14.09 22.87 30.93
N ALA A 123 -13.62 23.93 31.57
CA ALA A 123 -14.22 24.48 32.78
C ALA A 123 -15.59 25.13 32.53
N GLN A 124 -15.83 25.67 31.33
CA GLN A 124 -17.06 26.38 30.98
C GLN A 124 -18.03 25.54 30.14
N PHE A 125 -17.63 24.35 29.69
CA PHE A 125 -18.42 23.51 28.78
C PHE A 125 -19.84 23.25 29.30
N ASP A 126 -19.96 22.83 30.57
CA ASP A 126 -21.25 22.48 31.18
C ASP A 126 -22.14 23.69 31.52
N GLN A 127 -21.58 24.91 31.42
CA GLN A 127 -22.32 26.16 31.61
C GLN A 127 -22.77 26.77 30.29
N ALA A 128 -22.19 26.32 29.16
CA ALA A 128 -22.54 26.79 27.84
C ALA A 128 -23.88 26.19 27.35
N GLY A 129 -24.55 26.87 26.42
CA GLY A 129 -25.73 26.40 25.73
C GLY A 129 -25.43 25.28 24.73
N PRO A 130 -26.46 24.53 24.26
CA PRO A 130 -26.28 23.35 23.42
C PRO A 130 -25.51 23.62 22.11
N SER A 131 -25.79 24.76 21.45
CA SER A 131 -25.12 25.14 20.20
C SER A 131 -23.62 25.42 20.41
N ALA A 132 -23.28 26.12 21.49
CA ALA A 132 -21.89 26.40 21.84
C ALA A 132 -21.12 25.13 22.23
N ARG A 133 -21.75 24.22 22.99
CA ARG A 133 -21.16 22.90 23.29
C ARG A 133 -20.88 22.09 22.03
N ALA A 134 -21.85 21.99 21.11
CA ALA A 134 -21.66 21.31 19.84
C ALA A 134 -20.50 21.94 19.03
N GLY A 135 -20.46 23.28 18.95
CA GLY A 135 -19.37 24.01 18.31
C GLY A 135 -18.00 23.76 18.95
N ALA A 136 -17.94 23.66 20.28
CA ALA A 136 -16.72 23.32 21.02
C ALA A 136 -16.19 21.94 20.63
N VAL A 137 -17.08 20.94 20.59
CA VAL A 137 -16.72 19.56 20.25
C VAL A 137 -16.27 19.47 18.80
N ARG A 138 -16.94 20.15 17.87
CA ARG A 138 -16.47 20.27 16.47
C ARG A 138 -15.08 20.88 16.39
N ASN A 139 -14.78 21.88 17.21
CA ASN A 139 -13.46 22.49 17.23
C ASN A 139 -12.40 21.57 17.85
N ILE A 140 -12.73 20.76 18.86
CA ILE A 140 -11.82 19.75 19.42
C ILE A 140 -11.52 18.66 18.38
N ILE A 141 -12.55 18.13 17.70
CA ILE A 141 -12.38 17.15 16.62
C ILE A 141 -11.59 17.76 15.45
N GLY A 142 -11.95 18.98 15.05
CA GLY A 142 -11.21 19.69 14.01
C GLY A 142 -9.76 19.98 14.41
N ALA A 143 -9.44 20.07 15.70
CA ALA A 143 -8.07 20.21 16.20
C ALA A 143 -7.32 18.87 16.18
N SER A 144 -7.99 17.73 16.39
CA SER A 144 -7.34 16.40 16.36
C SER A 144 -6.82 16.06 14.98
N SER A 145 -7.53 16.45 13.90
CA SER A 145 -7.04 16.32 12.51
C SER A 145 -5.74 17.08 12.23
N PHE A 146 -5.34 17.98 13.12
CA PHE A 146 -4.06 18.70 13.06
C PHE A 146 -3.15 18.38 14.24
N ALA A 147 -3.33 17.23 14.88
CA ALA A 147 -2.45 16.81 15.96
C ALA A 147 -1.04 16.53 15.40
N SER A 148 -0.05 17.29 15.88
CA SER A 148 1.35 17.14 15.44
C SER A 148 2.09 15.98 16.13
N THR A 149 1.47 15.33 17.12
CA THR A 149 2.03 14.20 17.87
C THR A 149 0.91 13.22 18.26
N LEU A 150 1.27 11.95 18.42
CA LEU A 150 0.38 10.90 18.94
C LEU A 150 -0.29 11.29 20.27
N ASP A 151 0.50 11.77 21.24
CA ASP A 151 -0.01 12.20 22.56
C ASP A 151 -1.08 13.27 22.45
N HIS A 152 -0.96 14.15 21.46
CA HIS A 152 -1.93 15.22 21.25
C HIS A 152 -3.19 14.68 20.57
N ALA A 153 -3.05 13.80 19.58
CA ALA A 153 -4.17 13.16 18.90
C ALA A 153 -5.05 12.37 19.87
N PHE A 154 -4.44 11.49 20.67
CA PHE A 154 -5.16 10.70 21.69
C PHE A 154 -5.83 11.57 22.73
N ARG A 155 -5.13 12.58 23.27
CA ARG A 155 -5.71 13.48 24.26
C ARG A 155 -6.93 14.22 23.73
N LEU A 156 -6.87 14.74 22.51
CA LEU A 156 -8.00 15.43 21.89
C LEU A 156 -9.15 14.48 21.58
N ALA A 157 -8.85 13.28 21.06
CA ALA A 157 -9.85 12.25 20.79
C ALA A 157 -10.58 11.81 22.07
N GLN A 158 -9.85 11.48 23.13
CA GLN A 158 -10.43 11.14 24.44
C GLN A 158 -11.23 12.30 25.03
N THR A 159 -10.76 13.54 24.84
CA THR A 159 -11.48 14.73 25.29
C THR A 159 -12.82 14.87 24.55
N ALA A 160 -12.83 14.68 23.22
CA ALA A 160 -14.04 14.74 22.41
C ALA A 160 -15.01 13.59 22.71
N LEU A 161 -14.49 12.36 22.86
CA LEU A 161 -15.27 11.13 23.09
C LEU A 161 -15.83 11.00 24.50
N ALA A 162 -15.43 11.87 25.44
CA ALA A 162 -16.02 11.87 26.77
C ALA A 162 -17.55 11.95 26.66
N PRO A 163 -18.33 11.07 27.33
CA PRO A 163 -19.75 10.86 27.03
C PRO A 163 -20.59 12.16 27.04
N GLN A 164 -20.37 13.03 28.01
CA GLN A 164 -21.10 14.31 28.14
C GLN A 164 -20.78 15.29 27.00
N ARG A 165 -19.61 15.17 26.37
CA ARG A 165 -19.16 16.06 25.30
C ARG A 165 -19.53 15.52 23.94
N PHE A 166 -19.23 14.25 23.66
CA PHE A 166 -19.54 13.66 22.37
C PHE A 166 -21.03 13.74 22.04
N HIS A 167 -21.89 13.51 23.04
CA HIS A 167 -23.34 13.62 22.89
C HIS A 167 -23.87 15.05 22.77
N ALA A 168 -23.04 16.09 22.95
CA ALA A 168 -23.43 17.46 22.61
C ALA A 168 -23.51 17.67 21.09
N LEU A 169 -22.86 16.83 20.28
CA LEU A 169 -23.01 16.87 18.83
C LEU A 169 -24.43 16.44 18.41
N PRO A 170 -25.01 17.09 17.37
CA PRO A 170 -26.20 16.60 16.71
C PRO A 170 -26.02 15.17 16.20
N LEU A 171 -27.06 14.34 16.28
CA LEU A 171 -27.00 12.92 15.91
C LEU A 171 -26.41 12.71 14.51
N GLY A 172 -26.82 13.52 13.54
CA GLY A 172 -26.36 13.43 12.14
C GLY A 172 -24.88 13.75 11.91
N GLU A 173 -24.17 14.30 12.90
CA GLU A 173 -22.74 14.62 12.79
C GLU A 173 -21.84 13.60 13.51
N ARG A 174 -22.42 12.71 14.32
CA ARG A 174 -21.65 11.84 15.22
C ARG A 174 -20.88 10.75 14.47
N ALA A 175 -21.43 10.21 13.38
CA ALA A 175 -20.74 9.21 12.58
C ALA A 175 -19.46 9.78 11.96
N ASP A 176 -19.56 10.92 11.27
CA ASP A 176 -18.41 11.60 10.68
C ASP A 176 -17.40 12.02 11.76
N ALA A 177 -17.89 12.44 12.93
CA ALA A 177 -17.02 12.75 14.07
C ALA A 177 -16.20 11.54 14.53
N LEU A 178 -16.77 10.33 14.63
CA LEU A 178 -16.02 9.13 14.97
C LEU A 178 -14.97 8.79 13.91
N ALA A 179 -15.35 8.89 12.63
CA ALA A 179 -14.44 8.66 11.51
C ALA A 179 -13.26 9.64 11.54
N THR A 180 -13.52 10.94 11.69
CA THR A 180 -12.47 11.97 11.77
C THR A 180 -11.55 11.79 12.97
N LEU A 181 -12.07 11.32 14.12
CA LEU A 181 -11.24 11.03 15.28
C LEU A 181 -10.35 9.81 15.07
N ALA A 182 -10.87 8.75 14.45
CA ALA A 182 -10.08 7.57 14.10
C ALA A 182 -9.00 7.89 13.05
N GLU A 183 -9.36 8.67 12.02
CA GLU A 183 -8.45 9.17 10.99
C GLU A 183 -7.32 10.00 11.60
N ALA A 184 -7.66 10.96 12.48
CA ALA A 184 -6.67 11.77 13.18
C ALA A 184 -5.66 10.94 13.99
N ILE A 185 -6.09 9.83 14.59
CA ILE A 185 -5.20 8.90 15.30
C ILE A 185 -4.27 8.18 14.31
N GLY A 186 -4.84 7.65 13.21
CA GLY A 186 -4.08 6.99 12.15
C GLY A 186 -3.03 7.91 11.52
N ASP A 187 -3.42 9.13 11.16
CA ASP A 187 -2.52 10.14 10.57
C ASP A 187 -1.40 10.53 11.54
N ALA A 188 -1.71 10.72 12.82
CA ALA A 188 -0.71 11.04 13.82
C ALA A 188 0.30 9.90 14.04
N ALA A 189 -0.15 8.64 13.93
CA ALA A 189 0.73 7.48 13.94
C ALA A 189 1.64 7.48 12.71
N TYR A 190 1.05 7.57 11.50
CA TYR A 190 1.81 7.62 10.26
C TYR A 190 2.89 8.71 10.28
N MET A 191 2.52 9.94 10.64
CA MET A 191 3.46 11.06 10.68
C MET A 191 4.57 10.87 11.73
N SER A 192 4.28 10.22 12.86
CA SER A 192 5.28 9.97 13.90
C SER A 192 6.27 8.87 13.49
N TRP A 193 5.80 7.84 12.79
CA TRP A 193 6.67 6.78 12.28
C TRP A 193 7.47 7.21 11.05
N GLN A 194 6.93 8.06 10.18
CA GLN A 194 7.71 8.69 9.10
C GLN A 194 8.89 9.51 9.67
N GLN A 195 8.67 10.25 10.77
CA GLN A 195 9.76 10.96 11.45
C GLN A 195 10.82 10.03 12.05
N LEU A 196 10.42 8.82 12.48
CA LEU A 196 11.35 7.80 12.95
C LEU A 196 12.19 7.26 11.80
N GLU A 197 11.58 6.94 10.66
CA GLU A 197 12.26 6.46 9.44
C GLU A 197 13.29 7.46 8.88
N GLU A 198 13.04 8.77 9.04
CA GLU A 198 14.00 9.82 8.65
C GLU A 198 15.24 9.91 9.58
N LEU A 199 15.20 9.29 10.77
CA LEU A 199 16.31 9.31 11.71
C LEU A 199 17.31 8.18 11.42
N PRO A 200 18.63 8.46 11.42
CA PRO A 200 19.63 7.40 11.33
C PRO A 200 19.51 6.40 12.49
N GLU A 201 19.65 5.12 12.17
CA GLU A 201 19.65 4.03 13.16
C GLU A 201 20.65 4.29 14.31
N GLY A 202 20.25 3.93 15.53
CA GLY A 202 21.06 4.05 16.73
C GLY A 202 20.25 4.55 17.93
N ARG A 203 20.95 4.88 19.02
CA ARG A 203 20.31 5.13 20.34
C ARG A 203 19.15 6.14 20.35
N ARG A 204 19.16 7.13 19.46
CA ARG A 204 18.06 8.12 19.35
C ARG A 204 16.85 7.56 18.62
N HIS A 205 17.07 6.78 17.57
CA HIS A 205 16.04 6.03 16.87
C HIS A 205 15.37 5.04 17.83
N ASP A 206 16.13 4.16 18.49
CA ASP A 206 15.59 3.14 19.42
C ASP A 206 14.86 3.76 20.63
N ALA A 207 15.28 4.95 21.06
CA ALA A 207 14.61 5.67 22.15
C ALA A 207 13.28 6.29 21.68
N LEU A 208 13.23 6.84 20.46
CA LEU A 208 12.02 7.37 19.87
C LEU A 208 11.03 6.25 19.54
N GLU A 209 11.49 5.16 18.91
CA GLU A 209 10.66 3.99 18.60
C GLU A 209 9.97 3.44 19.86
N ARG A 210 10.73 3.16 20.93
CA ARG A 210 10.15 2.71 22.21
C ARG A 210 9.16 3.71 22.79
N HIS A 211 9.43 5.00 22.66
CA HIS A 211 8.51 6.03 23.12
C HIS A 211 7.21 6.02 22.30
N LEU A 212 7.29 5.99 20.97
CA LEU A 212 6.14 5.95 20.07
C LEU A 212 5.31 4.68 20.28
N THR A 213 5.95 3.52 20.39
CA THR A 213 5.30 2.24 20.71
C THR A 213 4.51 2.33 22.02
N LEU A 214 5.13 2.81 23.11
CA LEU A 214 4.45 2.96 24.40
C LEU A 214 3.22 3.88 24.29
N ARG A 215 3.37 5.02 23.58
CA ARG A 215 2.29 5.99 23.42
C ARG A 215 1.15 5.49 22.56
N LEU A 216 1.46 4.75 21.51
CA LEU A 216 0.47 4.13 20.64
C LEU A 216 -0.33 3.08 21.43
N ASP A 217 0.34 2.22 22.20
CA ASP A 217 -0.30 1.24 23.08
C ASP A 217 -1.24 1.91 24.09
N GLU A 218 -0.70 2.77 24.97
CA GLU A 218 -1.48 3.44 26.02
C GLU A 218 -2.66 4.22 25.44
N GLY A 219 -2.43 4.91 24.32
CA GLY A 219 -3.43 5.71 23.63
C GLY A 219 -4.56 4.87 23.02
N LEU A 220 -4.23 3.79 22.31
CA LEU A 220 -5.23 2.88 21.72
C LEU A 220 -6.03 2.16 22.81
N ALA A 221 -5.37 1.66 23.86
CA ALA A 221 -6.02 0.96 24.96
C ALA A 221 -7.11 1.79 25.66
N GLN A 222 -6.92 3.11 25.73
CA GLN A 222 -7.89 4.04 26.33
C GLN A 222 -8.95 4.50 25.32
N THR A 223 -8.57 4.72 24.06
CA THR A 223 -9.42 5.42 23.08
C THR A 223 -10.30 4.46 22.28
N VAL A 224 -9.81 3.27 21.94
CA VAL A 224 -10.58 2.27 21.17
C VAL A 224 -11.86 1.86 21.89
N PRO A 225 -11.88 1.58 23.22
CA PRO A 225 -13.13 1.27 23.92
C PRO A 225 -14.16 2.40 23.81
N MET A 226 -13.72 3.65 23.85
CA MET A 226 -14.61 4.82 23.70
C MET A 226 -15.19 4.91 22.29
N LEU A 227 -14.35 4.72 21.26
CA LEU A 227 -14.80 4.65 19.86
C LEU A 227 -15.80 3.51 19.65
N PHE A 228 -15.52 2.34 20.22
CA PHE A 228 -16.38 1.16 20.13
C PHE A 228 -17.74 1.40 20.78
N ASP A 229 -17.77 1.92 22.00
CA ASP A 229 -19.01 2.18 22.72
C ASP A 229 -19.89 3.21 21.99
N GLU A 230 -19.29 4.27 21.45
CA GLU A 230 -20.02 5.28 20.68
C GLU A 230 -20.48 4.74 19.32
N ALA A 231 -19.64 4.00 18.61
CA ALA A 231 -20.01 3.40 17.33
C ALA A 231 -21.20 2.43 17.48
N ARG A 232 -21.17 1.60 18.53
CA ARG A 232 -22.25 0.67 18.88
C ARG A 232 -23.57 1.39 19.18
N ARG A 233 -23.53 2.58 19.80
CA ARG A 233 -24.72 3.38 20.11
C ARG A 233 -25.33 4.06 18.88
N LEU A 234 -24.51 4.43 17.90
CA LEU A 234 -24.96 5.17 16.71
C LEU A 234 -25.55 4.28 15.61
N SER A 235 -25.13 3.02 15.58
CA SER A 235 -25.60 1.96 14.67
C SER A 235 -27.04 2.15 14.15
N PRO A 236 -27.26 2.30 12.82
CA PRO A 236 -26.29 2.12 11.73
C PRO A 236 -25.39 3.35 11.48
N ILE A 237 -24.14 3.10 11.10
CA ILE A 237 -23.18 4.12 10.67
C ILE A 237 -23.13 4.17 9.14
N PRO A 238 -23.09 5.36 8.51
CA PRO A 238 -22.85 5.49 7.07
C PRO A 238 -21.59 4.76 6.60
N SER A 239 -21.66 4.10 5.42
CA SER A 239 -20.59 3.27 4.87
C SER A 239 -19.23 3.98 4.79
N ASN A 240 -19.21 5.25 4.34
CA ASN A 240 -18.00 6.07 4.26
C ASN A 240 -17.32 6.28 5.63
N ALA A 241 -18.10 6.58 6.66
CA ALA A 241 -17.60 6.80 8.02
C ALA A 241 -17.10 5.48 8.65
N ALA A 242 -17.84 4.39 8.44
CA ALA A 242 -17.42 3.05 8.88
C ALA A 242 -16.11 2.62 8.22
N HIS A 243 -15.96 2.86 6.91
CA HIS A 243 -14.74 2.57 6.16
C HIS A 243 -13.54 3.31 6.73
N VAL A 244 -13.61 4.64 6.81
CA VAL A 244 -12.53 5.48 7.36
C VAL A 244 -12.14 5.01 8.76
N MET A 245 -13.13 4.79 9.63
CA MET A 245 -12.87 4.34 11.01
C MET A 245 -12.11 3.00 11.05
N VAL A 246 -12.55 2.01 10.26
CA VAL A 246 -11.88 0.69 10.22
C VAL A 246 -10.48 0.81 9.63
N THR A 247 -10.31 1.48 8.49
CA THR A 247 -9.01 1.57 7.81
C THR A 247 -7.98 2.35 8.63
N SER A 248 -8.40 3.40 9.34
CA SER A 248 -7.48 4.19 10.16
C SER A 248 -7.03 3.42 11.40
N LEU A 249 -7.91 2.64 12.03
CA LEU A 249 -7.55 1.77 13.15
C LEU A 249 -6.63 0.62 12.73
N ILE A 250 -6.87 0.01 11.56
CA ILE A 250 -5.97 -1.00 11.01
C ILE A 250 -4.60 -0.40 10.70
N SER A 251 -4.55 0.80 10.12
CA SER A 251 -3.27 1.47 9.81
C SER A 251 -2.46 1.75 11.07
N ALA A 252 -3.12 2.04 12.20
CA ALA A 252 -2.42 2.17 13.48
C ALA A 252 -1.75 0.85 13.94
N LEU A 253 -2.27 -0.32 13.54
CA LEU A 253 -1.68 -1.63 13.89
C LEU A 253 -0.41 -1.96 13.11
N GLU A 254 -0.19 -1.35 11.94
CA GLU A 254 0.95 -1.68 11.07
C GLU A 254 2.31 -1.37 11.71
N TYR A 255 2.33 -0.38 12.60
CA TYR A 255 3.55 0.10 13.23
C TYR A 255 3.97 -0.75 14.42
N THR A 256 3.03 -1.09 15.30
CA THR A 256 3.29 -1.94 16.44
C THR A 256 2.00 -2.62 16.88
N PRO A 257 1.97 -3.96 17.03
CA PRO A 257 0.80 -4.64 17.55
C PRO A 257 0.56 -4.22 19.01
N PRO A 258 -0.60 -3.63 19.36
CA PRO A 258 -0.92 -3.28 20.73
C PRO A 258 -1.17 -4.55 21.56
N PRO A 259 -1.32 -4.47 22.88
CA PRO A 259 -1.67 -5.61 23.70
C PRO A 259 -2.93 -6.31 23.22
N ILE A 260 -2.97 -7.63 23.41
CA ILE A 260 -4.07 -8.51 23.00
C ILE A 260 -5.48 -7.96 23.35
N PRO A 261 -5.75 -7.44 24.57
CA PRO A 261 -7.07 -6.88 24.88
C PRO A 261 -7.47 -5.72 23.96
N THR A 262 -6.51 -4.88 23.56
CA THR A 262 -6.73 -3.77 22.63
C THR A 262 -6.98 -4.28 21.22
N GLN A 263 -6.23 -5.29 20.75
CA GLN A 263 -6.47 -5.94 19.46
C GLN A 263 -7.89 -6.53 19.39
N GLN A 264 -8.32 -7.23 20.44
CA GLN A 264 -9.66 -7.80 20.54
C GLN A 264 -10.76 -6.73 20.46
N ARG A 265 -10.56 -5.57 21.09
CA ARG A 265 -11.49 -4.45 21.00
C ARG A 265 -11.53 -3.80 19.63
N ILE A 266 -10.39 -3.73 18.93
CA ILE A 266 -10.35 -3.28 17.53
C ILE A 266 -11.15 -4.27 16.67
N LEU A 267 -10.96 -5.58 16.84
CA LEU A 267 -11.71 -6.60 16.12
C LEU A 267 -13.21 -6.55 16.43
N ASP A 268 -13.60 -6.35 17.69
CA ASP A 268 -15.01 -6.15 18.08
C ASP A 268 -15.61 -4.95 17.37
N LEU A 269 -14.87 -3.84 17.30
CA LEU A 269 -15.29 -2.64 16.57
C LEU A 269 -15.45 -2.95 15.08
N ILE A 270 -14.47 -3.57 14.45
CA ILE A 270 -14.52 -3.92 13.03
C ILE A 270 -15.74 -4.81 12.75
N ASP A 271 -15.96 -5.87 13.54
CA ASP A 271 -17.12 -6.76 13.40
C ASP A 271 -18.45 -6.01 13.47
N THR A 272 -18.57 -5.02 14.36
CA THR A 272 -19.79 -4.21 14.44
C THR A 272 -19.99 -3.29 13.23
N GLN A 273 -18.93 -2.92 12.52
CA GLN A 273 -19.00 -2.01 11.38
C GLN A 273 -19.14 -2.71 10.03
N LEU A 274 -18.60 -3.93 9.89
CA LEU A 274 -18.64 -4.70 8.65
C LEU A 274 -20.04 -4.81 8.00
N PRO A 275 -21.16 -4.96 8.75
CA PRO A 275 -22.49 -5.01 8.16
C PRO A 275 -22.94 -3.71 7.49
N TYR A 276 -22.35 -2.56 7.85
CA TYR A 276 -22.72 -1.25 7.33
C TYR A 276 -21.86 -0.80 6.14
N LEU A 277 -20.86 -1.59 5.77
CA LEU A 277 -20.03 -1.33 4.61
C LEU A 277 -20.70 -1.85 3.34
N GLU A 278 -20.87 -0.94 2.39
CA GLU A 278 -21.49 -1.18 1.09
C GLU A 278 -20.54 -0.81 -0.05
N GLY A 279 -20.78 -1.36 -1.24
CA GLY A 279 -20.10 -0.95 -2.46
C GLY A 279 -18.57 -0.98 -2.40
N ALA A 280 -17.94 0.06 -2.93
CA ALA A 280 -16.48 0.15 -3.04
C ALA A 280 -15.80 0.29 -1.66
N GLU A 281 -16.45 0.95 -0.71
CA GLU A 281 -15.96 1.09 0.67
C GLU A 281 -15.83 -0.27 1.36
N ARG A 282 -16.78 -1.19 1.10
CA ARG A 282 -16.69 -2.58 1.57
C ARG A 282 -15.47 -3.27 0.97
N ASP A 283 -15.33 -3.24 -0.34
CA ASP A 283 -14.23 -3.91 -1.05
C ASP A 283 -12.86 -3.41 -0.57
N LEU A 284 -12.70 -2.09 -0.41
CA LEU A 284 -11.48 -1.47 0.09
C LEU A 284 -11.18 -1.89 1.53
N THR A 285 -12.21 -1.92 2.38
CA THR A 285 -12.05 -2.37 3.77
C THR A 285 -11.66 -3.84 3.87
N LEU A 286 -12.30 -4.71 3.08
CA LEU A 286 -11.98 -6.15 3.05
C LEU A 286 -10.57 -6.40 2.54
N ALA A 287 -10.13 -5.66 1.52
CA ALA A 287 -8.74 -5.72 1.05
C ALA A 287 -7.75 -5.29 2.13
N ARG A 288 -8.06 -4.20 2.85
CA ARG A 288 -7.24 -3.72 3.95
C ARG A 288 -7.17 -4.73 5.11
N LEU A 289 -8.28 -5.40 5.43
CA LEU A 289 -8.30 -6.49 6.40
C LEU A 289 -7.45 -7.68 5.94
N ALA A 290 -7.53 -8.05 4.66
CA ALA A 290 -6.73 -9.11 4.08
C ALA A 290 -5.22 -8.84 4.17
N GLU A 291 -4.78 -7.61 3.93
CA GLU A 291 -3.38 -7.18 4.14
C GLU A 291 -2.92 -7.31 5.60
N SER A 292 -3.88 -7.22 6.52
CA SER A 292 -3.62 -6.99 7.94
C SER A 292 -3.75 -8.24 8.80
N ILE A 293 -4.11 -9.40 8.22
CA ILE A 293 -4.29 -10.66 8.95
C ILE A 293 -3.09 -10.94 9.85
N ALA A 294 -1.88 -10.80 9.32
CA ALA A 294 -0.65 -11.10 10.05
C ALA A 294 -0.23 -10.04 11.08
N LEU A 295 -0.94 -8.91 11.20
CA LEU A 295 -0.67 -7.90 12.23
C LEU A 295 -1.16 -8.34 13.61
N PHE A 296 -2.07 -9.31 13.67
CA PHE A 296 -2.64 -9.80 14.91
C PHE A 296 -1.76 -10.88 15.54
N SER A 297 -1.58 -10.80 16.86
CA SER A 297 -0.56 -11.60 17.55
C SER A 297 -0.98 -13.05 17.80
N ARG A 298 -2.28 -13.35 17.82
CA ARG A 298 -2.80 -14.70 18.10
C ARG A 298 -3.41 -15.34 16.86
N PRO A 299 -3.15 -16.63 16.59
CA PRO A 299 -3.76 -17.33 15.45
C PRO A 299 -5.30 -17.27 15.43
N GLU A 300 -5.94 -17.30 16.60
CA GLU A 300 -7.40 -17.16 16.74
C GLU A 300 -7.91 -15.79 16.24
N GLU A 301 -7.16 -14.73 16.49
CA GLU A 301 -7.48 -13.36 16.06
C GLU A 301 -7.21 -13.20 14.56
N GLN A 302 -6.09 -13.75 14.07
CA GLN A 302 -5.80 -13.81 12.64
C GLN A 302 -6.90 -14.57 11.87
N ARG A 303 -7.35 -15.72 12.42
CA ARG A 303 -8.47 -16.49 11.86
C ARG A 303 -9.77 -15.69 11.87
N ARG A 304 -10.06 -14.96 12.96
CA ARG A 304 -11.23 -14.07 13.03
C ARG A 304 -11.20 -13.01 11.92
N VAL A 305 -10.04 -12.43 11.61
CA VAL A 305 -9.89 -11.48 10.49
C VAL A 305 -10.12 -12.16 9.14
N LEU A 306 -9.61 -13.36 8.94
CA LEU A 306 -9.91 -14.13 7.73
C LEU A 306 -11.42 -14.41 7.60
N ASP A 307 -12.07 -14.80 8.70
CA ASP A 307 -13.52 -15.02 8.73
C ASP A 307 -14.30 -13.72 8.43
N MET A 308 -13.82 -12.56 8.87
CA MET A 308 -14.36 -11.24 8.51
C MET A 308 -14.21 -10.95 7.00
N VAL A 309 -13.06 -11.25 6.39
CA VAL A 309 -12.83 -11.10 4.95
C VAL A 309 -13.80 -11.96 4.14
N LEU A 310 -14.06 -13.17 4.63
CA LEU A 310 -14.99 -14.13 4.05
C LEU A 310 -16.46 -13.86 4.43
N HIS A 311 -16.72 -12.87 5.30
CA HIS A 311 -18.05 -12.63 5.83
C HIS A 311 -19.01 -12.15 4.74
N ARG A 312 -20.00 -13.00 4.46
CA ARG A 312 -21.05 -12.74 3.48
C ARG A 312 -22.15 -11.91 4.11
N THR A 313 -22.76 -11.03 3.32
CA THR A 313 -23.98 -10.34 3.70
C THR A 313 -25.08 -11.38 3.98
N PRO A 314 -25.87 -11.25 5.06
CA PRO A 314 -26.92 -12.20 5.39
C PRO A 314 -27.88 -12.47 4.22
N GLY A 315 -28.13 -13.74 3.91
CA GLY A 315 -29.02 -14.16 2.81
C GLY A 315 -28.33 -14.60 1.51
N MET A 316 -27.01 -14.47 1.40
CA MET A 316 -26.24 -14.99 0.27
C MET A 316 -26.05 -16.52 0.38
N PRO A 317 -26.33 -17.32 -0.67
CA PRO A 317 -26.17 -18.77 -0.64
C PRO A 317 -24.70 -19.20 -0.51
N HIS A 318 -24.47 -20.38 0.06
CA HIS A 318 -23.14 -21.01 0.06
C HIS A 318 -22.79 -21.53 -1.34
N ARG A 319 -21.99 -20.78 -2.09
CA ARG A 319 -21.32 -21.22 -3.33
C ARG A 319 -19.82 -21.45 -3.17
N ASP A 320 -19.26 -22.18 -4.13
CA ASP A 320 -17.82 -22.51 -4.28
C ASP A 320 -16.91 -21.28 -4.41
N ASP A 321 -17.47 -20.11 -4.73
CA ASP A 321 -16.75 -18.83 -4.78
C ASP A 321 -16.68 -18.20 -3.39
N MET A 322 -15.48 -18.17 -2.80
CA MET A 322 -15.26 -17.70 -1.43
C MET A 322 -15.45 -16.18 -1.27
N LEU A 323 -15.25 -15.40 -2.34
CA LEU A 323 -15.41 -13.94 -2.35
C LEU A 323 -16.56 -13.50 -3.26
N GLU A 324 -17.62 -14.31 -3.36
CA GLU A 324 -18.77 -13.97 -4.19
C GLU A 324 -19.39 -12.61 -3.83
N HIS A 325 -19.31 -12.23 -2.56
CA HIS A 325 -19.80 -10.96 -2.02
C HIS A 325 -18.98 -9.73 -2.41
N ALA A 326 -17.79 -9.89 -2.97
CA ALA A 326 -16.94 -8.78 -3.40
C ALA A 326 -17.08 -8.52 -4.90
N SER A 327 -16.93 -7.25 -5.31
CA SER A 327 -16.91 -6.90 -6.74
C SER A 327 -15.67 -7.47 -7.44
N ALA A 328 -15.64 -7.47 -8.77
CA ALA A 328 -14.46 -7.91 -9.53
C ALA A 328 -13.17 -7.17 -9.12
N GLU A 329 -13.26 -5.85 -8.91
CA GLU A 329 -12.15 -5.03 -8.43
C GLU A 329 -11.80 -5.37 -6.96
N GLY A 330 -12.82 -5.59 -6.12
CA GLY A 330 -12.63 -5.99 -4.72
C GLY A 330 -11.92 -7.32 -4.57
N ARG A 331 -12.30 -8.34 -5.35
CA ARG A 331 -11.69 -9.67 -5.35
C ARG A 331 -10.19 -9.62 -5.64
N TRP A 332 -9.80 -8.85 -6.65
CA TRP A 332 -8.39 -8.63 -6.97
C TRP A 332 -7.65 -8.01 -5.77
N ARG A 333 -8.17 -6.90 -5.21
CA ARG A 333 -7.52 -6.22 -4.07
C ARG A 333 -7.41 -7.12 -2.85
N ILE A 334 -8.44 -7.91 -2.55
CA ILE A 334 -8.41 -8.89 -1.47
C ILE A 334 -7.32 -9.94 -1.74
N ALA A 335 -7.24 -10.50 -2.95
CA ALA A 335 -6.19 -11.46 -3.29
C ALA A 335 -4.78 -10.85 -3.15
N TYR A 336 -4.59 -9.61 -3.57
CA TYR A 336 -3.32 -8.88 -3.37
C TYR A 336 -2.99 -8.70 -1.88
N GLY A 337 -3.99 -8.36 -1.07
CA GLY A 337 -3.82 -8.21 0.37
C GLY A 337 -3.46 -9.52 1.05
N ILE A 338 -4.14 -10.60 0.68
CA ILE A 338 -3.84 -11.95 1.14
C ILE A 338 -2.39 -12.33 0.81
N LEU A 339 -1.92 -12.11 -0.43
CA LEU A 339 -0.53 -12.35 -0.80
C LEU A 339 0.44 -11.59 0.10
N THR A 340 0.16 -10.31 0.37
CA THR A 340 0.99 -9.48 1.25
C THR A 340 1.06 -10.02 2.67
N SER A 341 -0.04 -10.59 3.19
CA SER A 341 -0.09 -11.15 4.54
C SER A 341 0.68 -12.47 4.69
N LEU A 342 0.71 -13.31 3.65
CA LEU A 342 1.27 -14.68 3.69
C LEU A 342 2.71 -14.74 4.22
N ARG A 343 3.55 -13.75 3.88
CA ARG A 343 4.95 -13.67 4.34
C ARG A 343 5.09 -13.64 5.87
N ARG A 344 4.06 -13.16 6.57
CA ARG A 344 4.07 -12.88 8.01
C ARG A 344 3.15 -13.84 8.79
N LEU A 345 2.49 -14.79 8.13
CA LEU A 345 1.61 -15.74 8.81
C LEU A 345 2.42 -16.94 9.30
N ASP A 346 2.60 -17.06 10.61
CA ASP A 346 3.34 -18.18 11.22
C ASP A 346 2.48 -19.44 11.45
N ASP A 347 1.15 -19.31 11.54
CA ASP A 347 0.24 -20.44 11.75
C ASP A 347 0.07 -21.28 10.46
N PRO A 348 0.47 -22.56 10.44
CA PRO A 348 0.41 -23.38 9.23
C PRO A 348 -1.02 -23.63 8.74
N ARG A 349 -1.99 -23.80 9.65
CA ARG A 349 -3.39 -24.07 9.28
C ARG A 349 -4.02 -22.84 8.66
N LEU A 350 -3.79 -21.68 9.26
CA LEU A 350 -4.30 -20.42 8.72
C LEU A 350 -3.64 -20.10 7.38
N ARG A 351 -2.33 -20.36 7.25
CA ARG A 351 -1.63 -20.19 5.98
C ARG A 351 -2.20 -21.11 4.89
N ASP A 352 -2.46 -22.37 5.21
CA ASP A 352 -3.12 -23.33 4.31
C ASP A 352 -4.48 -22.81 3.83
N GLU A 353 -5.32 -22.32 4.73
CA GLU A 353 -6.64 -21.75 4.40
C GLU A 353 -6.52 -20.50 3.52
N THR A 354 -5.51 -19.67 3.80
CA THR A 354 -5.21 -18.44 3.06
C THR A 354 -4.72 -18.74 1.64
N LEU A 355 -3.87 -19.76 1.47
CA LEU A 355 -3.44 -20.28 0.17
C LEU A 355 -4.60 -20.90 -0.61
N ASN A 356 -5.51 -21.62 0.07
CA ASN A 356 -6.72 -22.15 -0.56
C ASN A 356 -7.65 -21.05 -1.06
N LEU A 357 -7.79 -19.95 -0.32
CA LEU A 357 -8.53 -18.77 -0.76
C LEU A 357 -7.91 -18.17 -2.04
N LEU A 358 -6.58 -18.00 -2.09
CA LEU A 358 -5.90 -17.54 -3.31
C LEU A 358 -6.12 -18.50 -4.48
N ALA A 359 -5.94 -19.80 -4.27
CA ALA A 359 -6.14 -20.81 -5.31
C ALA A 359 -7.57 -20.79 -5.86
N ASN A 360 -8.56 -20.59 -4.98
CA ASN A 360 -9.97 -20.46 -5.32
C ASN A 360 -10.23 -19.19 -6.16
N GLN A 361 -9.68 -18.04 -5.77
CA GLN A 361 -9.90 -16.78 -6.50
C GLN A 361 -9.15 -16.72 -7.83
N LEU A 362 -8.12 -17.56 -7.99
CA LEU A 362 -7.29 -17.66 -9.21
C LEU A 362 -7.66 -18.89 -10.05
N GLU A 363 -8.90 -19.36 -9.98
CA GLU A 363 -9.44 -20.35 -10.92
C GLU A 363 -9.64 -19.73 -12.32
N PRO A 364 -9.47 -20.51 -13.42
CA PRO A 364 -9.42 -19.96 -14.79
C PRO A 364 -10.60 -19.05 -15.18
N HIS A 365 -11.81 -19.40 -14.76
CA HIS A 365 -13.02 -18.63 -15.07
C HIS A 365 -13.13 -17.32 -14.27
N ARG A 366 -12.39 -17.18 -13.16
CA ARG A 366 -12.36 -15.99 -12.30
C ARG A 366 -11.20 -15.07 -12.67
N LEU A 367 -10.05 -15.66 -13.05
CA LEU A 367 -8.91 -14.94 -13.61
C LEU A 367 -9.29 -14.11 -14.84
N ALA A 368 -10.16 -14.64 -15.70
CA ALA A 368 -10.62 -13.95 -16.90
C ALA A 368 -11.34 -12.62 -16.61
N ALA A 369 -11.84 -12.40 -15.39
CA ALA A 369 -12.50 -11.17 -14.97
C ALA A 369 -11.51 -10.10 -14.44
N ILE A 370 -10.25 -10.47 -14.16
CA ILE A 370 -9.23 -9.57 -13.63
C ILE A 370 -8.53 -8.86 -14.81
N PRO A 371 -8.43 -7.52 -14.81
CA PRO A 371 -7.67 -6.80 -15.83
C PRO A 371 -6.20 -7.25 -15.87
N ALA A 372 -5.63 -7.40 -17.08
CA ALA A 372 -4.26 -7.90 -17.27
C ALA A 372 -3.21 -7.13 -16.47
N GLN A 373 -3.34 -5.81 -16.36
CA GLN A 373 -2.43 -4.98 -15.55
C GLN A 373 -2.44 -5.34 -14.06
N ARG A 374 -3.61 -5.66 -13.51
CA ARG A 374 -3.74 -6.08 -12.10
C ARG A 374 -3.18 -7.48 -11.89
N LEU A 375 -3.36 -8.35 -12.88
CA LEU A 375 -2.78 -9.68 -12.86
C LEU A 375 -1.24 -9.64 -12.95
N GLU A 376 -0.67 -8.69 -13.71
CA GLU A 376 0.77 -8.39 -13.74
C GLU A 376 1.26 -7.98 -12.34
N GLU A 377 0.59 -7.03 -11.68
CA GLU A 377 0.88 -6.62 -10.30
C GLU A 377 0.79 -7.79 -9.29
N LEU A 378 -0.21 -8.68 -9.44
CA LEU A 378 -0.35 -9.89 -8.60
C LEU A 378 0.88 -10.78 -8.73
N MET A 379 1.35 -10.97 -9.96
CA MET A 379 2.47 -11.86 -10.28
C MET A 379 3.80 -11.32 -9.83
N GLU A 380 4.07 -10.03 -10.06
CA GLU A 380 5.27 -9.39 -9.53
C GLU A 380 5.34 -9.55 -8.01
N ARG A 381 4.20 -9.34 -7.33
CA ARG A 381 4.15 -9.47 -5.88
C ARG A 381 4.31 -10.91 -5.39
N ALA A 382 3.67 -11.87 -6.06
CA ALA A 382 3.82 -13.29 -5.73
C ALA A 382 5.26 -13.77 -5.94
N ALA A 383 5.95 -13.24 -6.95
CA ALA A 383 7.36 -13.54 -7.21
C ALA A 383 8.29 -12.97 -6.15
N GLU A 384 7.97 -11.84 -5.51
CA GLU A 384 8.76 -11.27 -4.41
C GLU A 384 8.53 -11.97 -3.06
N LEU A 385 7.56 -12.88 -2.97
CA LEU A 385 7.21 -13.47 -1.70
C LEU A 385 8.26 -14.48 -1.22
N ASP A 386 8.75 -14.27 0.00
CA ASP A 386 9.55 -15.26 0.72
C ASP A 386 8.59 -16.22 1.45
N VAL A 387 8.30 -17.37 0.83
CA VAL A 387 7.43 -18.42 1.40
C VAL A 387 8.26 -19.61 1.85
N PRO A 388 7.86 -20.30 2.94
CA PRO A 388 8.50 -21.54 3.33
C PRO A 388 8.47 -22.60 2.23
N GLN A 389 9.51 -23.44 2.18
CA GLN A 389 9.76 -24.36 1.07
C GLN A 389 8.59 -25.30 0.74
N HIS A 390 7.81 -25.70 1.73
CA HIS A 390 6.64 -26.57 1.54
C HIS A 390 5.47 -25.88 0.83
N ASP A 391 5.40 -24.54 0.83
CA ASP A 391 4.35 -23.75 0.18
C ASP A 391 4.69 -23.40 -1.28
N VAL A 392 5.97 -23.53 -1.67
CA VAL A 392 6.49 -23.17 -2.99
C VAL A 392 5.72 -23.85 -4.15
N PRO A 393 5.38 -25.15 -4.13
CA PRO A 393 4.64 -25.78 -5.22
C PRO A 393 3.25 -25.19 -5.43
N ARG A 394 2.55 -24.86 -4.33
CA ARG A 394 1.23 -24.24 -4.37
C ARG A 394 1.30 -22.82 -4.91
N MET A 395 2.30 -22.05 -4.46
CA MET A 395 2.55 -20.70 -4.97
C MET A 395 2.92 -20.71 -6.46
N LEU A 396 3.74 -21.64 -6.92
CA LEU A 396 4.06 -21.78 -8.34
C LEU A 396 2.84 -22.21 -9.16
N THR A 397 2.00 -23.10 -8.63
CA THR A 397 0.74 -23.48 -9.30
C THR A 397 -0.17 -22.26 -9.48
N ILE A 398 -0.25 -21.42 -8.44
CA ILE A 398 -0.99 -20.15 -8.47
C ILE A 398 -0.40 -19.23 -9.55
N VAL A 399 0.91 -19.05 -9.56
CA VAL A 399 1.62 -18.19 -10.51
C VAL A 399 1.46 -18.67 -11.95
N VAL A 400 1.60 -19.97 -12.21
CA VAL A 400 1.44 -20.56 -13.56
C VAL A 400 0.03 -20.32 -14.09
N ARG A 401 -1.01 -20.53 -13.28
CA ARG A 401 -2.40 -20.29 -13.69
C ARG A 401 -2.66 -18.83 -14.06
N ALA A 402 -2.10 -17.91 -13.26
CA ALA A 402 -2.23 -16.48 -13.52
C ALA A 402 -1.46 -16.05 -14.77
N LEU A 403 -0.25 -16.57 -14.99
CA LEU A 403 0.49 -16.37 -16.25
C LEU A 403 -0.28 -16.92 -17.45
N ASP A 404 -1.02 -18.01 -17.27
CA ASP A 404 -1.80 -18.58 -18.38
C ASP A 404 -2.91 -17.66 -18.88
N ALA A 405 -3.41 -16.78 -18.01
CA ALA A 405 -4.44 -15.79 -18.31
C ALA A 405 -3.88 -14.45 -18.81
N LEU A 406 -2.56 -14.22 -18.74
CA LEU A 406 -1.94 -12.98 -19.21
C LEU A 406 -1.74 -12.98 -20.75
N PRO A 407 -1.94 -11.82 -21.42
CA PRO A 407 -1.51 -11.66 -22.80
C PRO A 407 0.00 -11.75 -22.93
N ASP A 408 0.51 -12.29 -24.05
CA ASP A 408 1.95 -12.50 -24.27
C ASP A 408 2.79 -11.22 -24.11
N ALA A 409 2.22 -10.05 -24.42
CA ALA A 409 2.87 -8.74 -24.28
C ALA A 409 3.09 -8.29 -22.83
N SER A 410 2.38 -8.87 -21.86
CA SER A 410 2.46 -8.55 -20.42
C SER A 410 3.26 -9.57 -19.62
N LEU A 411 3.84 -10.59 -20.27
CA LEU A 411 4.58 -11.64 -19.59
C LEU A 411 5.97 -11.20 -19.12
N GLU A 412 6.61 -10.23 -19.79
CA GLU A 412 8.03 -9.91 -19.59
C GLU A 412 8.40 -9.59 -18.12
N ARG A 413 7.65 -8.73 -17.44
CA ARG A 413 7.98 -8.34 -16.05
C ARG A 413 7.73 -9.44 -15.02
N PRO A 414 6.57 -10.12 -14.99
CA PRO A 414 6.35 -11.29 -14.12
C PRO A 414 7.46 -12.34 -14.23
N LEU A 415 7.92 -12.61 -15.45
CA LEU A 415 8.96 -13.60 -15.72
C LEU A 415 10.33 -13.16 -15.17
N GLN A 416 10.69 -11.88 -15.34
CA GLN A 416 11.92 -11.33 -14.76
C GLN A 416 11.89 -11.39 -13.22
N ALA A 417 10.73 -11.15 -12.60
CA ALA A 417 10.58 -11.25 -11.15
C ALA A 417 10.79 -12.69 -10.66
N LEU A 418 10.18 -13.68 -11.34
CA LEU A 418 10.32 -15.10 -11.00
C LEU A 418 11.74 -15.63 -11.18
N ALA A 419 12.48 -15.15 -12.18
CA ALA A 419 13.85 -15.58 -12.43
C ALA A 419 14.87 -15.07 -11.40
N ARG A 420 14.53 -14.00 -10.66
CA ARG A 420 15.36 -13.48 -9.56
C ARG A 420 15.26 -14.31 -8.28
N HIS A 421 14.31 -15.25 -8.21
CA HIS A 421 14.14 -16.12 -7.04
C HIS A 421 15.12 -17.29 -7.12
N GLU A 422 16.19 -17.23 -6.34
CA GLU A 422 17.09 -18.38 -6.16
C GLU A 422 16.38 -19.45 -5.33
N ALA A 423 16.00 -20.55 -5.98
CA ALA A 423 15.49 -21.71 -5.28
C ALA A 423 16.56 -22.25 -4.32
N GLY A 424 16.28 -22.17 -3.01
CA GLY A 424 17.09 -22.83 -1.97
C GLY A 424 17.10 -24.36 -2.13
N PRO A 425 17.75 -25.10 -1.20
CA PRO A 425 17.78 -26.55 -1.27
C PRO A 425 16.35 -27.11 -1.13
N LEU A 426 15.80 -27.65 -2.22
CA LEU A 426 14.45 -28.19 -2.32
C LEU A 426 14.48 -29.72 -2.17
N ASP A 427 13.39 -30.29 -1.67
CA ASP A 427 13.15 -31.75 -1.66
C ASP A 427 13.07 -32.29 -3.10
N GLU A 428 13.54 -33.50 -3.38
CA GLU A 428 13.67 -34.04 -4.75
C GLU A 428 12.32 -34.11 -5.48
N ASP A 429 11.25 -34.51 -4.79
CA ASP A 429 9.89 -34.55 -5.34
C ASP A 429 9.32 -33.15 -5.63
N LEU A 430 9.74 -32.14 -4.86
CA LEU A 430 9.39 -30.75 -5.11
C LEU A 430 10.18 -30.16 -6.29
N VAL A 431 11.45 -30.55 -6.46
CA VAL A 431 12.29 -30.08 -7.57
C VAL A 431 11.65 -30.42 -8.91
N GLU A 432 11.12 -31.64 -9.08
CA GLU A 432 10.51 -32.06 -10.36
C GLU A 432 9.26 -31.23 -10.70
N GLN A 433 8.37 -31.01 -9.73
CA GLN A 433 7.16 -30.20 -9.94
C GLN A 433 7.48 -28.74 -10.25
N ILE A 434 8.48 -28.19 -9.55
CA ILE A 434 8.96 -26.82 -9.75
C ILE A 434 9.61 -26.68 -11.13
N GLN A 435 10.42 -27.66 -11.54
CA GLN A 435 11.05 -27.68 -12.86
C GLN A 435 10.03 -27.81 -13.99
N GLU A 436 9.01 -28.66 -13.85
CA GLU A 436 7.93 -28.82 -14.84
C GLU A 436 7.08 -27.54 -14.95
N ALA A 437 6.70 -26.92 -13.82
CA ALA A 437 6.00 -25.64 -13.81
C ALA A 437 6.82 -24.52 -14.47
N ARG A 438 8.12 -24.46 -14.15
CA ARG A 438 9.06 -23.50 -14.74
C ARG A 438 9.27 -23.75 -16.23
N LEU A 439 9.35 -25.00 -16.67
CA LEU A 439 9.46 -25.37 -18.08
C LEU A 439 8.23 -24.90 -18.86
N ARG A 440 7.02 -25.17 -18.35
CA ARG A 440 5.76 -24.67 -18.96
C ARG A 440 5.73 -23.16 -19.07
N LEU A 441 6.14 -22.45 -18.02
CA LEU A 441 6.27 -21.00 -18.03
C LEU A 441 7.25 -20.50 -19.09
N LEU A 442 8.42 -21.15 -19.20
CA LEU A 442 9.43 -20.81 -20.20
C LEU A 442 8.98 -21.09 -21.65
N THR A 443 8.05 -22.03 -21.86
CA THR A 443 7.41 -22.28 -23.16
C THR A 443 6.41 -21.21 -23.60
N ARG A 444 6.09 -20.21 -22.77
CA ARG A 444 5.25 -19.05 -23.16
C ARG A 444 6.02 -17.76 -23.41
N VAL A 445 7.26 -17.65 -22.92
CA VAL A 445 8.11 -16.47 -23.06
C VAL A 445 8.47 -16.18 -24.53
N PRO A 446 8.29 -14.96 -25.07
CA PRO A 446 8.71 -14.68 -26.43
C PRO A 446 10.21 -15.01 -26.64
N PRO A 447 10.59 -15.66 -27.76
CA PRO A 447 11.97 -16.10 -27.98
C PRO A 447 12.98 -14.96 -27.96
N GLN A 448 12.54 -13.73 -28.28
CA GLN A 448 13.35 -12.52 -28.20
C GLN A 448 13.74 -12.17 -26.76
N VAL A 449 12.86 -12.45 -25.78
CA VAL A 449 13.09 -12.19 -24.35
C VAL A 449 14.07 -13.24 -23.80
N LEU A 450 13.86 -14.52 -24.11
CA LEU A 450 14.79 -15.60 -23.73
C LEU A 450 16.20 -15.41 -24.31
N ALA A 451 16.31 -14.87 -25.53
CA ALA A 451 17.59 -14.57 -26.16
C ALA A 451 18.32 -13.38 -25.50
N ARG A 452 17.58 -12.41 -24.95
CA ARG A 452 18.14 -11.21 -24.31
C ARG A 452 18.53 -11.45 -22.86
N ASP A 453 17.79 -12.30 -22.16
CA ASP A 453 17.96 -12.51 -20.73
C ASP A 453 18.19 -13.99 -20.39
N ALA A 454 19.47 -14.38 -20.34
CA ALA A 454 19.88 -15.74 -19.99
C ALA A 454 19.64 -16.08 -18.51
N SER A 455 19.34 -15.09 -17.64
CA SER A 455 19.02 -15.35 -16.23
C SER A 455 17.72 -16.13 -16.06
N LEU A 456 16.77 -15.98 -16.99
CA LEU A 456 15.51 -16.74 -17.02
C LEU A 456 15.73 -18.27 -17.06
N LEU A 457 16.87 -18.72 -17.58
CA LEU A 457 17.25 -20.12 -17.70
C LEU A 457 18.08 -20.66 -16.50
N GLN A 458 18.50 -19.81 -15.56
CA GLN A 458 19.36 -20.23 -14.44
C GLN A 458 18.66 -21.23 -13.53
N GLY A 459 19.20 -22.44 -13.39
CA GLY A 459 18.62 -23.49 -12.53
C GLY A 459 17.75 -24.52 -13.26
N LEU A 460 17.65 -24.47 -14.59
CA LEU A 460 17.13 -25.60 -15.37
C LEU A 460 18.13 -26.74 -15.43
N SER A 461 17.63 -27.98 -15.42
CA SER A 461 18.43 -29.13 -15.81
C SER A 461 18.79 -29.06 -17.30
N LEU A 462 19.91 -29.67 -17.70
CA LEU A 462 20.29 -29.76 -19.12
C LEU A 462 19.21 -30.47 -19.96
N GLN A 463 18.44 -31.37 -19.34
CA GLN A 463 17.34 -32.09 -19.98
C GLN A 463 16.15 -31.16 -20.25
N ASP A 464 15.80 -30.29 -19.31
CA ASP A 464 14.69 -29.34 -19.47
C ASP A 464 15.06 -28.19 -20.40
N GLU A 465 16.32 -27.73 -20.38
CA GLU A 465 16.82 -26.79 -21.38
C GLU A 465 16.74 -27.39 -22.79
N ALA A 466 17.08 -28.68 -22.96
CA ALA A 466 16.91 -29.38 -24.22
C ALA A 466 15.44 -29.49 -24.65
N ARG A 467 14.54 -29.82 -23.71
CA ARG A 467 13.09 -29.87 -23.95
C ARG A 467 12.52 -28.52 -24.38
N LEU A 468 12.93 -27.43 -23.71
CA LEU A 468 12.53 -26.07 -24.04
C LEU A 468 12.96 -25.70 -25.46
N MET A 469 14.24 -25.91 -25.80
CA MET A 469 14.73 -25.64 -27.14
C MET A 469 13.99 -26.49 -28.19
N ALA A 470 13.72 -27.77 -27.89
CA ALA A 470 12.99 -28.69 -28.78
C ALA A 470 11.59 -28.17 -29.09
N PHE A 471 10.84 -27.85 -28.03
CA PHE A 471 9.50 -27.31 -28.10
C PHE A 471 9.45 -26.05 -28.98
N ARG A 472 10.34 -25.09 -28.70
CA ARG A 472 10.38 -23.81 -29.43
C ARG A 472 10.66 -23.95 -30.90
N THR A 473 11.55 -24.87 -31.24
CA THR A 473 11.88 -25.06 -32.64
C THR A 473 10.76 -25.76 -33.40
N ASN A 474 10.04 -26.67 -32.74
CA ASN A 474 8.84 -27.26 -33.33
C ASN A 474 7.79 -26.16 -33.59
N GLU A 475 7.54 -25.25 -32.64
CA GLU A 475 6.62 -24.11 -32.85
C GLU A 475 7.09 -23.12 -33.93
N ALA A 476 8.40 -22.85 -34.01
CA ALA A 476 8.96 -21.91 -34.97
C ALA A 476 8.85 -22.37 -36.44
N THR A 477 8.56 -23.66 -36.67
CA THR A 477 8.38 -24.23 -38.01
C THR A 477 7.27 -23.52 -38.78
N ASP A 478 6.17 -23.19 -38.09
CA ASP A 478 4.99 -22.54 -38.68
C ASP A 478 4.87 -21.04 -38.32
N ALA A 479 5.79 -20.52 -37.51
CA ALA A 479 5.81 -19.10 -37.10
C ALA A 479 6.28 -18.16 -38.23
N ASP A 480 5.99 -16.87 -38.09
CA ASP A 480 6.45 -15.83 -39.02
C ASP A 480 8.00 -15.75 -39.08
N PRO A 481 8.58 -15.19 -40.16
CA PRO A 481 10.03 -15.17 -40.36
C PRO A 481 10.82 -14.50 -39.22
N ARG A 482 10.27 -13.48 -38.54
CA ARG A 482 10.96 -12.78 -37.46
C ARG A 482 11.00 -13.62 -36.19
N THR A 483 9.87 -14.22 -35.83
CA THR A 483 9.78 -15.13 -34.68
C THR A 483 10.67 -16.36 -34.89
N ARG A 484 10.65 -16.92 -36.11
CA ARG A 484 11.51 -18.03 -36.51
C ARG A 484 13.00 -17.68 -36.35
N ALA A 485 13.44 -16.54 -36.87
CA ALA A 485 14.83 -16.09 -36.75
C ALA A 485 15.25 -15.87 -35.28
N ALA A 486 14.38 -15.30 -34.45
CA ALA A 486 14.65 -15.10 -33.02
C ALA A 486 14.78 -16.43 -32.26
N THR A 487 13.91 -17.41 -32.53
CA THR A 487 13.99 -18.75 -31.94
C THR A 487 15.29 -19.46 -32.30
N PHE A 488 15.70 -19.41 -33.57
CA PHE A 488 16.96 -20.03 -33.97
C PHE A 488 18.19 -19.31 -33.42
N ALA A 489 18.15 -17.97 -33.32
CA ALA A 489 19.20 -17.21 -32.64
C ALA A 489 19.34 -17.63 -31.17
N PHE A 490 18.22 -17.77 -30.45
CA PHE A 490 18.20 -18.29 -29.08
C PHE A 490 18.86 -19.68 -28.99
N VAL A 491 18.42 -20.64 -29.79
CA VAL A 491 18.96 -22.02 -29.79
C VAL A 491 20.46 -22.02 -30.11
N ALA A 492 20.89 -21.26 -31.12
CA ALA A 492 22.30 -21.16 -31.50
C ALA A 492 23.15 -20.56 -30.37
N THR A 493 22.71 -19.48 -29.73
CA THR A 493 23.42 -18.86 -28.60
C THR A 493 23.57 -19.83 -27.42
N ARG A 494 22.53 -20.62 -27.11
CA ARG A 494 22.58 -21.61 -26.01
C ARG A 494 23.49 -22.79 -26.32
N LEU A 495 23.40 -23.36 -27.52
CA LEU A 495 24.30 -24.44 -27.95
C LEU A 495 25.76 -23.99 -27.95
N SER A 496 26.04 -22.74 -28.36
CA SER A 496 27.38 -22.15 -28.34
C SER A 496 27.93 -21.99 -26.92
N ALA A 497 27.08 -21.55 -25.99
CA ALA A 497 27.46 -21.40 -24.59
C ALA A 497 27.87 -22.75 -23.96
N HIS A 498 27.16 -23.82 -24.31
CA HIS A 498 27.49 -25.18 -23.86
C HIS A 498 28.66 -25.80 -24.63
N ALA A 499 28.95 -25.39 -25.86
CA ALA A 499 30.11 -25.90 -26.62
C ALA A 499 31.46 -25.33 -26.12
N ALA A 500 31.44 -24.23 -25.36
CA ALA A 500 32.65 -23.58 -24.86
C ALA A 500 33.20 -24.30 -23.60
N GLY A 501 34.33 -25.00 -23.74
CA GLY A 501 35.09 -25.60 -22.62
C GLY A 501 34.99 -27.13 -22.50
N ALA A 502 35.88 -27.74 -21.71
CA ALA A 502 36.00 -29.20 -21.59
C ALA A 502 34.79 -29.86 -20.90
N HIS A 503 34.20 -29.21 -19.91
CA HIS A 503 32.95 -29.65 -19.26
C HIS A 503 31.70 -29.34 -20.12
N GLY A 504 31.79 -28.38 -21.03
CA GLY A 504 30.71 -27.99 -21.94
C GLY A 504 30.38 -29.06 -22.97
N ARG A 505 31.38 -29.76 -23.53
CA ARG A 505 31.14 -30.83 -24.54
C ARG A 505 30.26 -31.96 -24.02
N GLN A 506 30.37 -32.30 -22.73
CA GLN A 506 29.54 -33.34 -22.12
C GLN A 506 28.08 -32.87 -21.95
N ALA A 507 27.88 -31.62 -21.52
CA ALA A 507 26.56 -31.00 -21.43
C ALA A 507 25.89 -30.89 -22.81
N PHE A 508 26.68 -30.50 -23.82
CA PHE A 508 26.26 -30.47 -25.21
C PHE A 508 25.79 -31.84 -25.73
N HIS A 509 26.55 -32.91 -25.46
CA HIS A 509 26.17 -34.27 -25.83
C HIS A 509 24.91 -34.76 -25.09
N GLN A 510 24.69 -34.35 -23.84
CA GLN A 510 23.48 -34.67 -23.09
C GLN A 510 22.25 -33.98 -23.68
N ILE A 511 22.36 -32.70 -24.04
CA ILE A 511 21.31 -31.95 -24.75
C ILE A 511 20.99 -32.62 -26.10
N ALA A 512 22.01 -32.95 -26.90
CA ALA A 512 21.84 -33.60 -28.19
C ALA A 512 21.16 -34.98 -28.08
N ARG A 513 21.39 -35.71 -26.99
CA ARG A 513 20.76 -37.02 -26.74
C ARG A 513 19.32 -36.91 -26.26
N ALA A 514 18.95 -35.82 -25.59
CA ALA A 514 17.59 -35.59 -25.08
C ALA A 514 16.58 -35.13 -26.15
N LEU A 515 17.06 -34.70 -27.34
CA LEU A 515 16.21 -34.23 -28.42
C LEU A 515 15.51 -35.37 -29.20
N PRO A 516 14.23 -35.22 -29.57
CA PRO A 516 13.58 -36.10 -30.54
C PRO A 516 14.30 -36.06 -31.90
N HIS A 517 14.47 -37.23 -32.54
CA HIS A 517 15.25 -37.37 -33.78
C HIS A 517 14.78 -36.44 -34.93
N GLY A 518 13.46 -36.23 -35.06
CA GLY A 518 12.91 -35.33 -36.08
C GLY A 518 13.29 -33.86 -35.85
N THR A 519 13.29 -33.42 -34.60
CA THR A 519 13.62 -32.05 -34.19
C THR A 519 15.11 -31.76 -34.40
N ALA A 520 16.00 -32.69 -34.01
CA ALA A 520 17.43 -32.51 -34.19
C ALA A 520 17.85 -32.47 -35.67
N ALA A 521 17.19 -33.25 -36.53
CA ALA A 521 17.40 -33.22 -37.99
C ALA A 521 16.81 -31.97 -38.65
N ALA A 522 15.75 -31.37 -38.09
CA ALA A 522 15.23 -30.07 -38.52
C ALA A 522 16.19 -28.94 -38.13
N TRP A 523 16.74 -28.97 -36.91
CA TRP A 523 17.72 -27.99 -36.44
C TRP A 523 18.96 -27.97 -37.31
N ALA A 524 19.53 -29.14 -37.59
CA ALA A 524 20.72 -29.26 -38.42
C ALA A 524 20.49 -28.63 -39.80
N ARG A 525 19.41 -28.99 -40.48
CA ARG A 525 19.10 -28.48 -41.84
C ARG A 525 18.82 -26.98 -41.87
N GLN A 526 18.18 -26.44 -40.84
CA GLN A 526 17.74 -25.05 -40.81
C GLN A 526 18.84 -24.09 -40.32
N LEU A 527 19.68 -24.54 -39.39
CA LEU A 527 20.92 -23.84 -39.01
C LEU A 527 21.91 -23.85 -40.17
N GLU A 528 22.04 -24.96 -40.90
CA GLU A 528 22.84 -25.05 -42.14
C GLU A 528 22.34 -24.05 -43.19
N ALA A 529 21.03 -23.97 -43.44
CA ALA A 529 20.45 -22.99 -44.36
C ALA A 529 20.63 -21.52 -43.93
N GLN A 530 20.49 -21.20 -42.63
CA GLN A 530 20.73 -19.83 -42.12
C GLN A 530 22.21 -19.45 -42.13
N LEU A 531 23.11 -20.42 -41.93
CA LEU A 531 24.54 -20.25 -42.08
C LEU A 531 24.92 -20.01 -43.54
N ASP A 532 24.33 -20.76 -44.48
CA ASP A 532 24.52 -20.56 -45.91
C ASP A 532 24.04 -19.18 -46.38
N ASP A 533 22.89 -18.70 -45.88
CA ASP A 533 22.39 -17.34 -46.15
C ASP A 533 23.31 -16.26 -45.57
N ALA A 534 23.78 -16.43 -44.33
CA ALA A 534 24.69 -15.48 -43.67
C ALA A 534 26.10 -15.46 -44.32
N LEU A 535 26.57 -16.61 -44.80
CA LEU A 535 27.81 -16.74 -45.57
C LEU A 535 27.66 -16.21 -47.00
N GLY A 536 26.49 -16.42 -47.64
CA GLY A 536 26.12 -15.85 -48.93
C GLY A 536 26.06 -14.33 -48.92
N LEU A 537 25.58 -13.73 -47.82
CA LEU A 537 25.63 -12.29 -47.57
C LEU A 537 27.05 -11.75 -47.29
N ARG A 538 27.96 -12.59 -46.77
CA ARG A 538 29.37 -12.23 -46.48
C ARG A 538 30.30 -12.35 -47.68
N LEU A 539 29.97 -13.17 -48.67
CA LEU A 539 30.69 -13.23 -49.95
C LEU A 539 30.41 -12.01 -50.83
N ALA A 540 29.41 -11.18 -50.48
CA ALA A 540 29.29 -9.83 -51.01
C ALA A 540 30.35 -8.92 -50.36
N PRO A 541 31.22 -8.25 -51.13
CA PRO A 541 32.33 -7.47 -50.60
C PRO A 541 31.82 -6.23 -49.88
N GLY A 542 31.87 -6.22 -48.55
CA GLY A 542 31.55 -5.07 -47.71
C GLY A 542 32.24 -5.14 -46.34
N PRO A 543 32.57 -4.00 -45.72
CA PRO A 543 33.39 -3.97 -44.50
C PRO A 543 32.58 -4.42 -43.27
N SER A 544 32.89 -5.60 -42.74
CA SER A 544 32.27 -6.14 -41.52
C SER A 544 33.11 -5.82 -40.28
N THR A 545 32.50 -5.17 -39.28
CA THR A 545 33.00 -5.00 -37.91
C THR A 545 33.25 -6.34 -37.21
N ALA A 546 34.24 -6.42 -36.32
CA ALA A 546 34.80 -7.67 -35.76
C ALA A 546 34.00 -8.34 -34.61
N ALA A 547 33.06 -7.65 -33.96
CA ALA A 547 32.28 -8.20 -32.83
C ALA A 547 31.30 -9.37 -33.17
N PRO A 548 30.63 -9.43 -34.35
CA PRO A 548 29.79 -10.56 -34.76
C PRO A 548 30.59 -11.82 -35.14
N VAL A 549 31.93 -11.68 -35.32
CA VAL A 549 32.80 -12.77 -35.79
C VAL A 549 32.97 -13.84 -34.72
N ILE A 550 33.08 -13.47 -33.45
CA ILE A 550 33.26 -14.45 -32.36
C ILE A 550 31.97 -15.23 -32.08
N GLY A 551 30.81 -14.55 -32.08
CA GLY A 551 29.50 -15.20 -31.88
C GLY A 551 29.13 -16.18 -32.99
N ALA A 552 29.37 -15.82 -34.26
CA ALA A 552 29.11 -16.72 -35.39
C ALA A 552 30.08 -17.91 -35.46
N THR A 553 31.34 -17.73 -35.06
CA THR A 553 32.35 -18.80 -35.05
C THR A 553 32.10 -19.79 -33.91
N LEU A 554 31.61 -19.32 -32.75
CA LEU A 554 31.19 -20.20 -31.65
C LEU A 554 29.89 -20.96 -31.97
N ALA A 555 28.95 -20.31 -32.68
CA ALA A 555 27.76 -20.98 -33.22
C ALA A 555 28.13 -22.05 -34.25
N TYR A 556 29.11 -21.79 -35.11
CA TYR A 556 29.64 -22.75 -36.07
C TYR A 556 30.21 -24.01 -35.37
N ALA A 557 31.02 -23.82 -34.32
CA ALA A 557 31.57 -24.94 -33.54
C ALA A 557 30.48 -25.75 -32.80
N GLY A 558 29.44 -25.08 -32.28
CA GLY A 558 28.29 -25.74 -31.65
C GLY A 558 27.42 -26.53 -32.64
N VAL A 559 27.20 -26.01 -33.84
CA VAL A 559 26.41 -26.68 -34.89
C VAL A 559 27.16 -27.87 -35.48
N GLU A 560 28.46 -27.74 -35.76
CA GLU A 560 29.27 -28.88 -36.21
C GLU A 560 29.33 -30.00 -35.16
N ALA A 561 29.45 -29.65 -33.87
CA ALA A 561 29.36 -30.62 -32.78
C ALA A 561 28.00 -31.32 -32.74
N LEU A 562 26.90 -30.63 -33.06
CA LEU A 562 25.54 -31.20 -33.06
C LEU A 562 25.40 -32.22 -34.18
N ILE A 563 25.85 -31.84 -35.38
CA ILE A 563 25.84 -32.68 -36.57
C ILE A 563 26.71 -33.91 -36.36
N ALA A 564 27.90 -33.75 -35.76
CA ALA A 564 28.79 -34.86 -35.43
C ALA A 564 28.15 -35.81 -34.40
N ALA A 565 27.52 -35.28 -33.33
CA ALA A 565 26.85 -36.08 -32.32
C ALA A 565 25.63 -36.85 -32.86
N LEU A 566 24.87 -36.27 -33.80
CA LEU A 566 23.74 -36.94 -34.46
C LEU A 566 24.18 -38.04 -35.42
N ARG A 567 25.35 -37.89 -36.07
CA ARG A 567 25.94 -38.94 -36.92
C ARG A 567 26.38 -40.15 -36.11
N MET A 568 27.02 -39.94 -34.95
CA MET A 568 27.46 -41.02 -34.04
C MET A 568 26.33 -41.84 -33.39
N ARG A 569 25.06 -41.40 -33.51
CA ARG A 569 23.89 -42.09 -32.92
C ARG A 569 23.15 -42.98 -33.92
N ARG A 570 23.56 -42.94 -35.19
CA ARG A 570 23.00 -43.72 -36.31
C ARG A 570 23.74 -45.02 -36.57
N ASP A 571 24.96 -45.13 -36.02
CA ASP A 571 25.77 -46.35 -35.92
C ASP A 571 25.56 -46.99 -34.55
#